data_AF-A0A933EQC8-F1
#
_entry.id   AF-A0A933EQC8-F1
#
_cell.length_a   1.000
_cell.length_b   1.000
_cell.length_c   1.000
_cell.angle_alpha   90.00
_cell.angle_beta   90.00
_cell.angle_gamma   90.00
#
_symmetry.space_group_name_H-M   'P 1'
#
loop_
_entity.id
_entity.type
_entity.pdbx_description
1 polymer ?
#
loop_
_entity_poly.entity_id
_entity_poly.type
_entity_poly.pdbx_seq_one_letter_code
_entity_poly.pdbx_strand_id
1 'polypeptide(L)'
;MPEVFGKKTALSVNYVFYELTRSVCPECRQVIDAQIILRNNRVYLRKLCADHGNFEALFYGDAQAYTSSAKFNKPGTIPLQHTTGIENGCPHDCGLCPDHQQHVCVGIIEVNSSCNMACPLCFAD
;
A
#
# COMPACT_ATOMS: atom_id res chain seq x y z
N MET A 1 -11.49 45.60 -31.82
CA MET A 1 -12.09 44.26 -31.84
C MET A 1 -11.59 43.53 -30.60
N PRO A 2 -12.46 43.14 -29.64
CA PRO A 2 -12.02 42.43 -28.45
C PRO A 2 -11.99 40.93 -28.74
N GLU A 3 -10.82 40.30 -28.62
CA GLU A 3 -10.72 38.85 -28.56
C GLU A 3 -10.73 38.39 -27.10
N VAL A 4 -11.53 37.37 -26.86
CA VAL A 4 -12.08 36.93 -25.59
C VAL A 4 -10.99 36.24 -24.76
N PHE A 5 -10.58 36.85 -23.64
CA PHE A 5 -9.87 36.14 -22.57
C PHE A 5 -10.82 35.13 -21.92
N GLY A 6 -10.83 33.90 -22.45
CA GLY A 6 -11.56 32.78 -21.87
C GLY A 6 -11.00 32.43 -20.49
N LYS A 7 -11.69 32.84 -19.42
CA LYS A 7 -11.45 32.36 -18.06
C LYS A 7 -11.65 30.84 -18.01
N LYS A 8 -10.57 30.05 -18.02
CA LYS A 8 -10.62 28.65 -17.58
C LYS A 8 -10.53 28.65 -16.05
N THR A 9 -11.66 28.72 -15.36
CA THR A 9 -11.71 29.09 -13.94
C THR A 9 -11.60 27.96 -12.92
N ALA A 10 -11.74 26.69 -13.29
CA ALA A 10 -11.35 25.50 -12.52
C ALA A 10 -11.95 24.25 -13.20
N LEU A 11 -11.26 23.12 -13.10
CA LEU A 11 -11.83 21.80 -13.42
C LEU A 11 -12.08 21.07 -12.10
N SER A 12 -13.32 20.65 -11.85
CA SER A 12 -13.63 19.79 -10.71
C SER A 12 -13.18 18.36 -11.01
N VAL A 13 -12.44 17.78 -10.08
CA VAL A 13 -12.15 16.34 -10.11
C VAL A 13 -13.32 15.56 -9.51
N ASN A 14 -13.53 14.32 -9.98
CA ASN A 14 -14.64 13.47 -9.55
C ASN A 14 -14.29 12.56 -8.34
N TYR A 15 -13.30 12.93 -7.55
CA TYR A 15 -12.82 12.16 -6.39
C TYR A 15 -12.35 13.10 -5.27
N VAL A 16 -12.31 12.57 -4.06
CA VAL A 16 -11.68 13.22 -2.90
C VAL A 16 -10.32 12.58 -2.67
N PHE A 17 -9.28 13.41 -2.56
CA PHE A 17 -7.98 12.94 -2.09
C PHE A 17 -8.05 12.69 -0.58
N TYR A 18 -7.65 11.49 -0.13
CA TYR A 18 -7.72 11.11 1.28
C TYR A 18 -6.35 11.13 1.95
N GLU A 19 -5.36 10.41 1.39
CA GLU A 19 -4.01 10.35 1.96
C GLU A 19 -2.94 10.01 0.90
N LEU A 20 -1.69 10.34 1.22
CA LEU A 20 -0.51 9.91 0.48
C LEU A 20 -0.02 8.57 1.05
N THR A 21 0.46 7.71 0.17
CA THR A 21 1.12 6.46 0.54
C THR A 21 2.16 6.09 -0.52
N ARG A 22 2.86 4.97 -0.33
CA ARG A 22 3.77 4.40 -1.33
C ARG A 22 3.24 3.04 -1.76
N SER A 23 3.56 2.65 -2.98
CA SER A 23 3.20 1.34 -3.51
C SER A 23 4.26 0.87 -4.51
N VAL A 24 4.03 -0.28 -5.14
CA VAL A 24 4.93 -0.89 -6.10
C VAL A 24 4.35 -0.76 -7.51
N CYS A 25 5.20 -0.38 -8.47
CA CYS A 25 4.86 -0.41 -9.89
C CYS A 25 4.60 -1.87 -10.33
N PRO A 26 3.46 -2.17 -10.98
CA PRO A 26 3.17 -3.55 -11.39
C PRO A 26 4.10 -4.06 -12.49
N GLU A 27 4.79 -3.18 -13.22
CA GLU A 27 5.70 -3.55 -14.31
C GLU A 27 7.15 -3.70 -13.82
N CYS A 28 7.78 -2.59 -13.37
CA CYS A 28 9.19 -2.61 -12.98
C CYS A 28 9.47 -2.89 -11.50
N ARG A 29 8.43 -3.03 -10.68
CA ARG A 29 8.52 -3.29 -9.22
C ARG A 29 9.25 -2.23 -8.39
N GLN A 30 9.49 -1.05 -8.96
CA GLN A 30 10.02 0.09 -8.21
C GLN A 30 8.99 0.62 -7.20
N VAL A 31 9.47 1.12 -6.07
CA VAL A 31 8.65 1.84 -5.09
C VAL A 31 8.30 3.21 -5.66
N ILE A 32 7.01 3.52 -5.70
CA ILE A 32 6.46 4.74 -6.29
C ILE A 32 5.43 5.40 -5.36
N ASP A 33 5.25 6.70 -5.51
CA ASP A 33 4.22 7.43 -4.80
C ASP A 33 2.82 7.02 -5.26
N ALA A 34 1.92 6.99 -4.29
CA ALA A 34 0.54 6.62 -4.49
C ALA A 34 -0.39 7.51 -3.67
N GLN A 35 -1.63 7.60 -4.13
CA GLN A 35 -2.69 8.35 -3.48
C GLN A 35 -3.84 7.39 -3.20
N ILE A 36 -4.39 7.49 -2.00
CA ILE A 36 -5.67 6.87 -1.67
C ILE A 36 -6.75 7.92 -1.92
N ILE A 37 -7.67 7.60 -2.82
CA ILE A 37 -8.74 8.49 -3.25
C ILE A 37 -10.11 7.86 -3.03
N LEU A 38 -11.10 8.68 -2.71
CA LEU A 38 -12.49 8.26 -2.50
C LEU A 38 -13.32 8.68 -3.72
N ARG A 39 -13.99 7.72 -4.35
CA ARG A 39 -14.85 7.97 -5.53
C ARG A 39 -16.01 6.98 -5.55
N ASN A 40 -17.23 7.48 -5.71
CA ASN A 40 -18.46 6.66 -5.80
C ASN A 40 -18.58 5.65 -4.64
N ASN A 41 -18.37 6.11 -3.40
CA ASN A 41 -18.34 5.31 -2.17
C ASN A 41 -17.33 4.16 -2.14
N ARG A 42 -16.27 4.23 -2.95
CA ARG A 42 -15.18 3.24 -3.01
C ARG A 42 -13.84 3.93 -2.80
N VAL A 43 -12.86 3.15 -2.37
CA VAL A 43 -11.48 3.58 -2.17
C VAL A 43 -10.63 3.04 -3.30
N TYR A 44 -9.89 3.91 -3.98
CA TYR A 44 -8.96 3.53 -5.03
C TYR A 44 -7.54 3.90 -4.63
N LEU A 45 -6.59 3.03 -4.98
CA LEU A 45 -5.17 3.33 -4.92
C LEU A 45 -4.72 3.77 -6.31
N ARG A 46 -4.38 5.05 -6.45
CA ARG A 46 -3.83 5.62 -7.68
C ARG A 46 -2.32 5.76 -7.55
N LYS A 47 -1.58 5.31 -8.55
CA LYS A 47 -0.12 5.25 -8.55
C LYS A 47 0.43 5.83 -9.84
N LEU A 48 1.58 6.49 -9.78
CA LEU A 48 2.26 7.04 -10.96
C LEU A 48 3.70 6.52 -11.00
N CYS A 49 4.02 5.74 -12.02
CA CYS A 49 5.40 5.35 -12.34
C CYS A 49 5.94 6.30 -13.42
N ALA A 50 7.17 6.79 -13.25
CA ALA A 50 7.82 7.66 -14.23
C ALA A 50 7.96 6.98 -15.60
N ASP A 51 8.21 5.67 -15.63
CA ASP A 51 8.45 4.91 -16.86
C ASP A 51 7.18 4.28 -17.44
N HIS A 52 6.24 3.85 -16.58
CA HIS A 52 5.07 3.04 -16.98
C HIS A 52 3.72 3.77 -16.84
N GLY A 53 3.73 5.03 -16.38
CA GLY A 53 2.54 5.87 -16.31
C GLY A 53 1.61 5.58 -15.12
N ASN A 54 0.33 5.85 -15.31
CA ASN A 54 -0.67 5.82 -14.25
C ASN A 54 -1.31 4.44 -14.09
N PHE A 55 -1.50 4.03 -12.84
CA PHE A 55 -2.25 2.85 -12.45
C PHE A 55 -3.33 3.23 -11.45
N GLU A 56 -4.48 2.57 -11.51
CA GLU A 56 -5.54 2.72 -10.53
C GLU A 56 -6.18 1.37 -10.28
N ALA A 57 -6.36 1.01 -9.01
CA ALA A 57 -7.01 -0.23 -8.60
C ALA A 57 -8.00 0.03 -7.47
N LEU A 58 -9.07 -0.75 -7.43
CA LEU A 58 -9.98 -0.78 -6.28
C LEU A 58 -9.19 -1.30 -5.06
N PHE A 59 -9.10 -0.48 -4.01
CA PHE A 59 -8.43 -0.83 -2.77
C PHE A 59 -9.41 -1.30 -1.70
N TYR A 60 -10.57 -0.65 -1.59
CA TYR A 60 -11.62 -1.03 -0.65
C TYR A 60 -13.01 -0.67 -1.18
N GLY A 61 -14.00 -1.55 -0.95
CA GLY A 61 -15.32 -1.46 -1.57
C GLY A 61 -16.28 -0.43 -0.95
N ASP A 62 -16.00 0.02 0.27
CA ASP A 62 -16.83 0.96 1.04
C ASP A 62 -15.96 2.06 1.66
N ALA A 63 -16.10 3.30 1.16
CA ALA A 63 -15.32 4.43 1.63
C ALA A 63 -15.66 4.86 3.07
N GLN A 64 -16.91 4.70 3.51
CA GLN A 64 -17.31 5.05 4.86
C GLN A 64 -16.74 4.07 5.89
N ALA A 65 -16.76 2.76 5.57
CA ALA A 65 -16.14 1.74 6.40
C ALA A 65 -14.62 1.95 6.49
N TYR A 66 -13.93 2.18 5.36
CA TYR A 66 -12.49 2.42 5.34
C TYR A 66 -12.07 3.64 6.18
N THR A 67 -12.77 4.77 6.02
CA THR A 67 -12.41 6.00 6.75
C THR A 67 -12.78 5.95 8.23
N SER A 68 -13.80 5.19 8.60
CA SER A 68 -14.18 5.00 10.01
C SER A 68 -13.34 3.96 10.73
N SER A 69 -12.73 3.00 10.01
CA SER A 69 -11.96 1.90 10.61
C SER A 69 -10.73 2.38 11.37
N ALA A 70 -10.14 3.51 10.99
CA ALA A 70 -8.98 4.10 11.66
C ALA A 70 -9.19 4.34 13.17
N LYS A 71 -10.45 4.54 13.61
CA LYS A 71 -10.81 4.72 15.03
C LYS A 71 -10.59 3.47 15.87
N PHE A 72 -10.49 2.30 15.23
CA PHE A 72 -10.28 1.01 15.88
C PHE A 72 -8.84 0.51 15.75
N ASN A 73 -7.93 1.34 15.21
CA ASN A 73 -6.51 0.98 15.13
C ASN A 73 -5.93 0.80 16.53
N LYS A 74 -5.39 -0.39 16.80
CA LYS A 74 -4.62 -0.67 18.01
C LYS A 74 -3.15 -0.27 17.81
N PRO A 75 -2.43 0.09 18.89
CA PRO A 75 -0.99 0.31 18.82
C PRO A 75 -0.21 -0.87 18.22
N GLY A 76 0.95 -0.50 17.67
CA GLY A 76 2.04 -1.38 17.31
C GLY A 76 2.33 -2.44 18.39
N THR A 77 2.69 -3.67 18.02
CA THR A 77 3.26 -4.65 18.95
C THR A 77 4.53 -5.16 18.30
N ILE A 78 5.68 -4.74 18.83
CA ILE A 78 6.98 -4.98 18.21
C ILE A 78 7.39 -6.45 18.42
N PRO A 79 8.00 -7.11 17.41
CA PRO A 79 8.56 -8.45 17.58
C PRO A 79 9.60 -8.51 18.70
N LEU A 80 9.69 -9.65 19.39
CA LEU A 80 10.75 -9.89 20.40
C LEU A 80 12.15 -9.90 19.77
N GLN A 81 12.25 -10.31 18.51
CA GLN A 81 13.48 -10.37 17.75
C GLN A 81 13.20 -10.00 16.30
N HIS A 82 14.11 -9.20 15.73
CA HIS A 82 14.11 -8.89 14.30
C HIS A 82 14.91 -9.93 13.53
N THR A 83 14.42 -10.33 12.37
CA THR A 83 15.08 -11.35 11.52
C THR A 83 16.01 -10.76 10.47
N THR A 84 15.87 -9.46 10.19
CA THR A 84 16.62 -8.73 9.16
C THR A 84 16.99 -7.31 9.65
N GLY A 85 17.99 -6.70 9.03
CA GLY A 85 18.30 -5.27 9.19
C GLY A 85 17.52 -4.39 8.20
N ILE A 86 17.78 -3.08 8.22
CA ILE A 86 17.28 -2.12 7.21
C ILE A 86 18.47 -1.69 6.34
N GLU A 87 18.39 -1.90 5.04
CA GLU A 87 19.39 -1.51 4.04
C GLU A 87 18.76 -0.73 2.88
N ASN A 88 17.72 -1.28 2.24
CA ASN A 88 17.04 -0.75 1.06
C ASN A 88 15.59 -0.27 1.32
N GLY A 89 15.08 -0.45 2.54
CA GLY A 89 13.72 -0.12 2.97
C GLY A 89 12.65 -1.12 2.52
N CYS A 90 11.39 -0.84 2.88
CA CYS A 90 10.24 -1.64 2.47
C CYS A 90 9.95 -1.42 0.97
N PRO A 91 9.73 -2.48 0.16
CA PRO A 91 9.57 -3.89 0.54
C PRO A 91 10.84 -4.75 0.42
N HIS A 92 11.99 -4.17 0.09
CA HIS A 92 13.21 -4.93 -0.24
C HIS A 92 13.87 -5.61 0.96
N ASP A 93 13.76 -5.02 2.15
CA ASP A 93 14.23 -5.65 3.39
C ASP A 93 13.08 -6.24 4.22
N CYS A 94 11.91 -6.41 3.59
CA CYS A 94 10.69 -6.79 4.29
C CYS A 94 10.80 -8.20 4.88
N GLY A 95 10.56 -8.27 6.18
CA GLY A 95 10.61 -9.40 7.11
C GLY A 95 10.20 -8.85 8.48
N LEU A 96 10.57 -9.51 9.59
CA LEU A 96 10.49 -8.86 10.90
C LEU A 96 11.67 -7.87 11.07
N CYS A 97 11.77 -6.83 10.22
CA CYS A 97 12.82 -5.81 10.30
C CYS A 97 12.47 -4.72 11.34
N PRO A 98 13.40 -3.85 11.77
CA PRO A 98 13.11 -2.79 12.75
C PRO A 98 12.01 -1.79 12.36
N ASP A 99 11.74 -1.61 11.06
CA ASP A 99 10.62 -0.80 10.57
C ASP A 99 9.27 -1.55 10.62
N HIS A 100 9.28 -2.84 10.96
CA HIS A 100 8.09 -3.68 11.03
C HIS A 100 7.34 -3.47 12.36
N GLN A 101 6.22 -2.75 12.30
CA GLN A 101 5.50 -2.27 13.49
C GLN A 101 4.48 -3.27 14.08
N GLN A 102 4.42 -4.51 13.60
CA GLN A 102 3.56 -5.58 14.12
C GLN A 102 4.33 -6.88 14.31
N HIS A 103 3.89 -7.71 15.25
CA HIS A 103 4.35 -9.09 15.38
C HIS A 103 3.48 -9.99 14.51
N VAL A 104 3.89 -11.25 14.36
CA VAL A 104 3.08 -12.27 13.70
C VAL A 104 1.85 -12.58 14.54
N CYS A 105 0.69 -12.07 14.13
CA CYS A 105 -0.60 -12.38 14.78
C CYS A 105 -1.12 -13.78 14.41
N VAL A 106 -0.82 -14.24 13.18
CA VAL A 106 -1.24 -15.54 12.64
C VAL A 106 -0.10 -16.08 11.79
N GLY A 107 0.34 -17.30 12.10
CA GLY A 107 1.28 -18.05 11.28
C GLY A 107 0.56 -19.11 10.47
N ILE A 108 0.86 -19.19 9.18
CA ILE A 108 0.41 -20.28 8.29
C ILE A 108 1.61 -21.18 8.06
N ILE A 109 1.45 -22.47 8.35
CA ILE A 109 2.49 -23.48 8.14
C ILE A 109 1.90 -24.54 7.23
N GLU A 110 2.55 -24.76 6.09
CA GLU A 110 2.26 -25.88 5.22
C GLU A 110 3.11 -27.09 5.62
N VAL A 111 2.46 -28.24 5.87
CA VAL A 111 3.12 -29.48 6.29
C VAL A 111 2.97 -30.51 5.17
N ASN A 112 4.09 -30.84 4.51
CA ASN A 112 4.18 -31.91 3.53
C ASN A 112 5.35 -32.86 3.87
N SER A 113 5.55 -33.93 3.09
CA SER A 113 6.57 -34.96 3.34
C SER A 113 8.02 -34.45 3.28
N SER A 114 8.25 -33.25 2.75
CA SER A 114 9.57 -32.62 2.67
C SER A 114 9.82 -31.60 3.79
N CYS A 115 8.85 -31.39 4.69
CA CYS A 115 8.98 -30.42 5.78
C CYS A 115 10.05 -30.87 6.80
N ASN A 116 11.06 -30.02 6.99
CA ASN A 116 12.14 -30.24 7.97
C ASN A 116 12.16 -29.16 9.07
N MET A 117 11.10 -28.34 9.18
CA MET A 117 10.96 -27.24 10.14
C MET A 117 12.10 -26.20 10.12
N ALA A 118 12.85 -26.10 9.02
CA ALA A 118 13.97 -25.17 8.89
C ALA A 118 13.69 -24.00 7.92
N CYS A 119 12.42 -23.69 7.63
CA CYS A 119 12.06 -22.67 6.64
C CYS A 119 12.45 -21.26 7.14
N PRO A 120 13.35 -20.53 6.44
CA PRO A 120 13.73 -19.18 6.83
C PRO A 120 12.72 -18.11 6.38
N LEU A 121 11.88 -18.42 5.39
CA LEU A 121 10.73 -17.64 4.91
C LEU A 121 9.72 -18.65 4.36
N CYS A 122 8.57 -18.83 5.01
CA CYS A 122 7.52 -19.74 4.57
C CYS A 122 6.47 -18.95 3.78
N PHE A 123 6.45 -19.15 2.47
CA PHE A 123 5.34 -18.82 1.57
C PHE A 123 5.33 -19.93 0.54
N ALA A 124 4.20 -20.64 0.40
CA ALA A 124 4.06 -21.74 -0.55
C ALA A 124 4.55 -21.34 -1.95
N ASP A 125 5.69 -21.93 -2.34
CA ASP A 125 5.90 -22.77 -3.52
C ASP A 125 6.82 -23.94 -3.13
#